data_AF-A0AAX4JGB2-F1
#
_entry.id   AF-A0AAX4JGB2-F1
#
_cell.length_a   1.000
_cell.length_b   1.000
_cell.length_c   1.000
_cell.angle_alpha   90.00
_cell.angle_beta   90.00
_cell.angle_gamma   90.00
#
_symmetry.space_group_name_H-M   'P 1'
#
loop_
_entity.id
_entity.type
_entity.pdbx_description
1 polymer ?
#
loop_
_entity_poly.entity_id
_entity_poly.type
_entity_poly.pdbx_seq_one_letter_code
_entity_poly.pdbx_strand_id
1 'polypeptide(L)'
;MDSSDIHDILAKITDYDNLLDVHLLTSVIELNTISLKEHSSTLSSILNNTDLLEKKISNIENEINKIKLSHTKNNEKYKFVNNERLRLAKKYVDLENEFSKMKSEVDELDLTIKRSNEEMVSLNKPCFYQLYLELIKGFGIEISKEKRNICRIRSSKKKCIVEVDLEEMKNEAQYKITNKIWETM
;
A
#
# COMPACT_ATOMS: atom_id res chain seq x y z
N MET A 1 -22.67 -55.99 -108.12
CA MET A 1 -21.78 -55.06 -107.40
C MET A 1 -20.53 -54.97 -108.23
N ASP A 2 -20.34 -53.85 -108.92
CA ASP A 2 -19.20 -53.66 -109.80
C ASP A 2 -17.94 -53.42 -108.98
N SER A 3 -16.79 -53.82 -109.52
CA SER A 3 -15.48 -53.67 -108.88
C SER A 3 -15.18 -52.23 -108.44
N SER A 4 -15.81 -51.24 -109.09
CA SER A 4 -15.73 -49.82 -108.77
C SER A 4 -16.40 -49.47 -107.43
N ASP A 5 -17.56 -50.04 -107.14
CA ASP A 5 -18.32 -49.75 -105.91
C ASP A 5 -17.57 -50.26 -104.67
N ILE A 6 -16.90 -51.40 -104.82
CA ILE A 6 -16.08 -52.00 -103.75
C ILE A 6 -14.84 -51.13 -103.48
N HIS A 7 -14.21 -50.56 -104.53
CA HIS A 7 -13.07 -49.66 -104.38
C HIS A 7 -13.45 -48.33 -103.71
N ASP A 8 -14.61 -47.75 -104.04
CA ASP A 8 -15.09 -46.51 -103.42
C ASP A 8 -15.45 -46.70 -101.94
N ILE A 9 -16.02 -47.85 -101.59
CA ILE A 9 -16.32 -48.19 -100.20
C ILE A 9 -15.02 -48.41 -99.42
N LEU A 10 -14.05 -49.13 -99.98
CA LEU A 10 -12.75 -49.34 -99.34
C LEU A 10 -11.98 -48.03 -99.18
N ALA A 11 -12.00 -47.13 -100.17
CA ALA A 11 -11.39 -45.81 -100.07
C ALA A 11 -12.01 -44.97 -98.93
N LYS A 12 -13.34 -44.95 -98.82
CA LYS A 12 -14.03 -44.26 -97.71
C LYS A 12 -13.70 -44.87 -96.36
N ILE A 13 -13.63 -46.20 -96.24
CA ILE A 13 -13.24 -46.87 -94.99
C ILE A 13 -11.79 -46.51 -94.61
N THR A 14 -10.89 -46.46 -95.59
CA THR A 14 -9.48 -46.10 -95.37
C THR A 14 -9.34 -44.61 -94.96
N ASP A 15 -10.16 -43.72 -95.53
CA ASP A 15 -10.23 -42.31 -95.12
C ASP A 15 -10.81 -42.15 -93.70
N TYR A 16 -11.79 -42.97 -93.30
CA TYR A 16 -12.30 -42.99 -91.93
C TYR A 16 -11.28 -43.52 -90.92
N ASP A 17 -10.46 -44.50 -91.29
CA ASP A 17 -9.34 -44.99 -90.46
C ASP A 17 -8.23 -43.92 -90.34
N ASN A 18 -8.00 -43.11 -91.36
CA ASN A 18 -7.09 -41.95 -91.31
C ASN A 18 -7.65 -40.78 -90.48
N LEU A 19 -8.97 -40.69 -90.29
CA LEU A 19 -9.62 -39.70 -89.42
C LEU A 19 -9.47 -40.02 -87.93
N LEU A 20 -9.30 -41.31 -87.60
CA LEU A 20 -8.99 -41.76 -86.25
C LEU A 20 -7.47 -41.72 -86.06
N ASP A 21 -6.93 -40.52 -85.81
CA ASP A 21 -5.51 -40.38 -85.47
C ASP A 21 -5.23 -41.00 -84.10
N VAL A 22 -4.95 -42.31 -84.10
CA VAL A 22 -4.59 -43.11 -82.93
C VAL A 22 -3.38 -42.52 -82.21
N HIS A 23 -2.47 -41.85 -82.93
CA HIS A 23 -1.32 -41.18 -82.33
C HIS A 23 -1.76 -39.94 -81.55
N LEU A 24 -2.66 -39.13 -82.09
CA LEU A 24 -3.23 -37.98 -81.36
C LEU A 24 -3.97 -38.43 -80.11
N LEU A 25 -4.79 -39.48 -80.20
CA LEU A 25 -5.49 -40.08 -79.06
C LEU A 25 -4.52 -40.59 -78.00
N THR A 26 -3.45 -41.27 -78.41
CA THR A 26 -2.40 -41.77 -77.51
C THR A 26 -1.69 -40.62 -76.81
N SER A 27 -1.31 -39.56 -77.53
CA SER A 27 -0.68 -38.38 -76.95
C SER A 27 -1.59 -37.62 -75.99
N VAL A 28 -2.91 -37.53 -76.27
CA VAL A 28 -3.89 -36.95 -75.34
C VAL A 28 -4.03 -37.80 -74.08
N ILE A 29 -4.04 -39.13 -74.19
CA ILE A 29 -4.07 -40.04 -73.04
C ILE A 29 -2.80 -39.91 -72.20
N GLU A 30 -1.62 -39.82 -72.83
CA GLU A 30 -0.35 -39.62 -72.15
C GLU A 30 -0.29 -38.29 -71.40
N LEU A 31 -0.68 -37.18 -72.05
CA LEU A 31 -0.78 -35.86 -71.43
C LEU A 31 -1.73 -35.86 -70.23
N ASN A 32 -2.92 -36.45 -70.36
CA ASN A 32 -3.87 -36.56 -69.26
C ASN A 32 -3.33 -37.44 -68.13
N THR A 33 -2.58 -38.49 -68.44
CA THR A 33 -1.96 -39.36 -67.42
C THR A 33 -0.87 -38.62 -66.65
N ILE A 34 -0.07 -37.80 -67.32
CA ILE A 34 0.94 -36.94 -66.69
C ILE A 34 0.26 -35.90 -65.80
N SER A 35 -0.75 -35.19 -66.32
CA SER A 35 -1.53 -34.20 -65.56
C SER A 35 -2.21 -34.82 -64.33
N LEU A 36 -2.79 -36.02 -64.45
CA LEU A 36 -3.35 -36.75 -63.32
C LEU A 36 -2.31 -37.05 -62.23
N LYS A 37 -1.09 -37.46 -62.63
CA LYS A 37 -0.01 -37.69 -61.67
C LYS A 37 0.41 -36.40 -60.96
N GLU A 38 0.55 -35.29 -61.70
CA GLU A 38 0.89 -33.98 -61.12
C GLU A 38 -0.20 -33.44 -60.19
N HIS A 39 -1.47 -33.60 -60.56
CA HIS A 39 -2.58 -33.23 -59.69
C HIS A 39 -2.63 -34.11 -58.44
N SER A 40 -2.35 -35.42 -58.56
CA SER A 40 -2.30 -36.32 -57.40
C SER A 40 -1.17 -35.97 -56.42
N SER A 41 0.01 -35.61 -56.93
CA SER A 41 1.13 -35.18 -56.08
C SER A 41 0.82 -33.85 -55.40
N THR A 42 0.23 -32.89 -56.13
CA THR A 42 -0.22 -31.61 -55.59
C THR A 42 -1.27 -31.81 -54.49
N LEU A 43 -2.27 -32.67 -54.72
CA LEU A 43 -3.31 -33.00 -53.75
C LEU A 43 -2.72 -33.56 -52.45
N SER A 44 -1.79 -34.52 -52.55
CA SER A 44 -1.11 -35.08 -51.38
C SER A 44 -0.31 -34.03 -50.60
N SER A 45 0.35 -33.09 -51.29
CA SER A 45 1.05 -31.98 -50.64
C SER A 45 0.08 -31.05 -49.90
N ILE A 46 -1.05 -30.71 -50.53
CA ILE A 46 -2.10 -29.88 -49.92
C ILE A 46 -2.70 -30.56 -48.69
N LEU A 47 -2.98 -31.86 -48.75
CA LEU A 47 -3.49 -32.63 -47.61
C LEU A 47 -2.52 -32.60 -46.43
N ASN A 48 -1.23 -32.89 -46.68
CA ASN A 48 -0.20 -32.83 -45.64
C ASN A 48 -0.08 -31.43 -45.02
N ASN A 49 -0.17 -30.38 -45.84
CA ASN A 49 -0.15 -28.99 -45.35
C ASN A 49 -1.39 -28.67 -44.52
N THR A 50 -2.56 -29.19 -44.91
CA THR A 50 -3.82 -29.02 -44.18
C THR A 50 -3.72 -29.65 -42.79
N ASP A 51 -3.27 -30.90 -42.70
CA ASP A 51 -3.04 -31.60 -41.43
C ASP A 51 -2.05 -30.85 -40.51
N LEU A 52 -1.00 -30.27 -41.10
CA LEU A 52 -0.03 -29.48 -40.36
C LEU A 52 -0.65 -28.19 -39.82
N LEU A 53 -1.47 -27.51 -40.63
CA LEU A 53 -2.16 -26.30 -40.22
C LEU A 53 -3.19 -26.58 -39.12
N GLU A 54 -3.96 -27.66 -39.22
CA GLU A 54 -4.90 -28.08 -38.17
C GLU A 54 -4.19 -28.30 -36.83
N LYS A 55 -3.04 -28.98 -36.83
CA LYS A 55 -2.23 -29.17 -35.62
C LYS A 55 -1.73 -27.84 -35.05
N LYS A 56 -1.31 -26.90 -35.91
CA LYS A 56 -0.87 -25.56 -35.48
C LYS A 56 -2.02 -24.76 -34.88
N ILE A 57 -3.20 -24.80 -35.49
CA ILE A 57 -4.41 -24.14 -34.99
C ILE A 57 -4.75 -24.70 -33.60
N SER A 58 -4.80 -26.02 -33.46
CA SER A 58 -5.10 -26.66 -32.16
C SER A 58 -4.07 -26.29 -31.08
N ASN A 59 -2.78 -26.22 -31.42
CA ASN A 59 -1.76 -25.77 -30.47
C ASN A 59 -1.97 -24.32 -30.03
N ILE A 60 -2.26 -23.40 -30.96
CA ILE A 60 -2.53 -21.99 -30.65
C ILE A 60 -3.79 -21.85 -29.79
N GLU A 61 -4.86 -22.58 -30.09
CA GLU A 61 -6.09 -22.60 -29.28
C GLU A 61 -5.80 -23.03 -27.84
N ASN A 62 -4.96 -24.05 -27.66
CA ASN A 62 -4.52 -24.51 -26.34
C ASN A 62 -3.71 -23.44 -25.60
N GLU A 63 -2.81 -22.73 -26.28
CA GLU A 63 -2.06 -21.62 -25.69
C GLU A 63 -2.98 -20.46 -25.29
N ILE A 64 -3.93 -20.07 -26.14
CA ILE A 64 -4.94 -19.06 -25.83
C ILE A 64 -5.73 -19.46 -24.58
N ASN A 65 -6.14 -20.71 -24.46
CA ASN A 65 -6.88 -21.20 -23.30
C ASN A 65 -6.03 -21.16 -22.03
N LYS A 66 -4.75 -21.53 -22.10
CA LYS A 66 -3.81 -21.40 -20.96
C LYS A 66 -3.67 -19.95 -20.53
N ILE A 67 -3.53 -19.02 -21.47
CA ILE A 67 -3.43 -17.58 -21.19
C ILE A 67 -4.71 -17.05 -20.54
N LYS A 68 -5.90 -17.42 -21.04
CA LYS A 68 -7.19 -17.04 -20.44
C LYS A 68 -7.33 -17.51 -19.00
N LEU A 69 -6.94 -18.75 -18.71
CA LEU A 69 -6.96 -19.28 -17.35
C LEU A 69 -5.98 -18.54 -16.43
N SER A 70 -4.76 -18.26 -16.92
CA SER A 70 -3.76 -17.48 -16.19
C SER A 70 -4.26 -16.06 -15.88
N HIS A 71 -4.83 -15.39 -16.87
CA HIS A 71 -5.42 -14.05 -16.72
C HIS A 71 -6.53 -14.03 -15.66
N THR A 72 -7.42 -15.03 -15.68
CA THR A 72 -8.50 -15.16 -14.70
C THR A 72 -7.97 -15.33 -13.29
N LYS A 73 -7.00 -16.24 -13.08
CA LYS A 73 -6.33 -16.42 -11.78
C LYS A 73 -5.63 -15.14 -11.32
N ASN A 74 -5.00 -14.41 -12.22
CA ASN A 74 -4.32 -13.17 -11.87
C ASN A 74 -5.31 -12.09 -11.46
N ASN A 75 -6.45 -11.99 -12.15
CA ASN A 75 -7.51 -11.05 -11.80
C ASN A 75 -8.11 -11.35 -10.41
N GLU A 76 -8.27 -12.62 -10.04
CA GLU A 76 -8.68 -13.01 -8.69
C GLU A 76 -7.66 -12.59 -7.63
N LYS A 77 -6.35 -12.77 -7.91
CA LYS A 77 -5.28 -12.28 -7.02
C LYS A 77 -5.33 -10.76 -6.85
N TYR A 78 -5.54 -10.01 -7.93
CA TYR A 78 -5.69 -8.54 -7.85
C TYR A 78 -6.88 -8.13 -6.98
N LYS A 79 -8.03 -8.79 -7.14
CA LYS A 79 -9.21 -8.54 -6.30
C LYS A 79 -8.91 -8.79 -4.82
N PHE A 80 -8.25 -9.92 -4.51
CA PHE A 80 -7.87 -10.25 -3.14
C PHE A 80 -6.93 -9.20 -2.54
N VAL A 81 -5.86 -8.84 -3.26
CA VAL A 81 -4.90 -7.82 -2.80
C VAL A 81 -5.57 -6.46 -2.62
N ASN A 82 -6.48 -6.07 -3.51
CA ASN A 82 -7.20 -4.80 -3.39
C ASN A 82 -8.13 -4.77 -2.17
N ASN A 83 -8.80 -5.87 -1.86
CA ASN A 83 -9.63 -5.98 -0.67
C ASN A 83 -8.79 -5.91 0.61
N GLU A 84 -7.64 -6.60 0.64
CA GLU A 84 -6.70 -6.52 1.76
C GLU A 84 -6.14 -5.10 1.94
N ARG A 85 -5.79 -4.42 0.85
CA ARG A 85 -5.37 -3.01 0.87
C ARG A 85 -6.44 -2.12 1.48
N LEU A 86 -7.71 -2.30 1.09
CA LEU A 86 -8.83 -1.51 1.61
C LEU A 86 -9.06 -1.79 3.11
N ARG A 87 -8.97 -3.06 3.52
CA ARG A 87 -9.08 -3.47 4.92
C ARG A 87 -7.99 -2.82 5.78
N LEU A 88 -6.75 -2.83 5.30
CA LEU A 88 -5.61 -2.21 6.00
C LEU A 88 -5.74 -0.70 6.05
N ALA A 89 -6.17 -0.05 4.96
CA ALA A 89 -6.41 1.40 4.94
C ALA A 89 -7.47 1.81 5.97
N LYS A 90 -8.56 1.05 6.09
CA LYS A 90 -9.57 1.30 7.12
C LYS A 90 -8.99 1.17 8.53
N LYS A 91 -8.24 0.09 8.79
CA LYS A 91 -7.58 -0.13 10.09
C LYS A 91 -6.60 1.00 10.44
N TYR A 92 -5.89 1.51 9.45
CA TYR A 92 -4.98 2.65 9.63
C TYR A 92 -5.73 3.90 10.09
N VAL A 93 -6.84 4.24 9.42
CA VAL A 93 -7.69 5.39 9.81
C VAL A 93 -8.27 5.21 11.20
N ASP A 94 -8.75 4.01 11.53
CA ASP A 94 -9.29 3.71 12.86
C ASP A 94 -8.21 3.92 13.95
N LEU A 95 -6.98 3.47 13.69
CA LEU A 95 -5.84 3.67 14.61
C LEU A 95 -5.40 5.14 14.72
N GLU A 96 -5.41 5.91 13.63
CA GLU A 96 -5.13 7.36 13.69
C GLU A 96 -6.17 8.11 14.54
N ASN A 97 -7.44 7.71 14.45
CA ASN A 97 -8.51 8.28 15.27
C ASN A 97 -8.32 7.92 16.75
N GLU A 98 -8.02 6.66 17.06
CA GLU A 98 -7.71 6.23 18.44
C GLU A 98 -6.50 6.97 19.00
N PHE A 99 -5.44 7.12 18.21
CA PHE A 99 -4.24 7.86 18.59
C PHE A 99 -4.56 9.33 18.89
N SER A 100 -5.36 9.97 18.03
CA SER A 100 -5.76 11.37 18.21
C SER A 100 -6.58 11.54 19.50
N LYS A 101 -7.49 10.61 19.78
CA LYS A 101 -8.27 10.61 21.02
C LYS A 101 -7.38 10.45 22.26
N MET A 102 -6.48 9.47 22.26
CA MET A 102 -5.54 9.28 23.37
C MET A 102 -4.65 10.50 23.60
N LYS A 103 -4.22 11.16 22.52
CA LYS A 103 -3.44 12.40 22.64
C LYS A 103 -4.23 13.51 23.33
N SER A 104 -5.50 13.70 22.95
CA SER A 104 -6.37 14.66 23.64
C SER A 104 -6.59 14.31 25.12
N GLU A 105 -6.79 13.04 25.44
CA GLU A 105 -6.91 12.57 26.84
C GLU A 105 -5.64 12.85 27.65
N VAL A 106 -4.45 12.67 27.06
CA VAL A 106 -3.17 13.00 27.70
C VAL A 106 -3.05 14.51 27.97
N ASP A 107 -3.42 15.35 27.00
CA ASP A 107 -3.37 16.80 27.16
C ASP A 107 -4.34 17.28 28.28
N GLU A 108 -5.53 16.69 28.36
CA GLU A 108 -6.50 16.97 29.44
C GLU A 108 -5.99 16.52 30.82
N LEU A 109 -5.37 15.35 30.90
CA LEU A 109 -4.77 14.84 32.13
C LEU A 109 -3.60 15.72 32.58
N ASP A 110 -2.75 16.21 31.68
CA ASP A 110 -1.65 17.11 32.03
C ASP A 110 -2.16 18.43 32.61
N LEU A 111 -3.24 18.99 32.04
CA LEU A 111 -3.91 20.17 32.61
C LEU A 111 -4.48 19.88 34.01
N THR A 112 -5.07 18.70 34.20
CA THR A 112 -5.64 18.27 35.50
C THR A 112 -4.55 18.09 36.55
N ILE A 113 -3.41 17.51 36.17
CA ILE A 113 -2.24 17.37 37.04
C ILE A 113 -1.72 18.76 37.44
N LYS A 114 -1.57 19.68 36.48
CA LYS A 114 -1.12 21.06 36.76
C LYS A 114 -2.03 21.76 37.77
N ARG A 115 -3.34 21.75 37.54
CA ARG A 115 -4.33 22.33 38.48
C ARG A 115 -4.27 21.67 39.85
N SER A 116 -4.24 20.34 39.91
CA SER A 116 -4.15 19.63 41.19
C SER A 116 -2.86 19.96 41.95
N ASN A 117 -1.74 20.15 41.24
CA ASN A 117 -0.47 20.55 41.85
C ASN A 117 -0.54 21.98 42.38
N GLU A 118 -1.16 22.91 41.65
CA GLU A 118 -1.42 24.28 42.12
C GLU A 118 -2.31 24.29 43.37
N GLU A 119 -3.38 23.50 43.38
CA GLU A 119 -4.25 23.33 44.55
C GLU A 119 -3.49 22.73 45.74
N MET A 120 -2.67 21.71 45.52
CA MET A 120 -1.80 21.11 46.55
C MET A 120 -0.83 22.15 47.13
N VAL A 121 -0.19 22.97 46.30
CA VAL A 121 0.70 24.06 46.76
C VAL A 121 -0.09 25.09 47.57
N SER A 122 -1.30 25.44 47.12
CA SER A 122 -2.17 26.38 47.83
C SER A 122 -2.65 25.82 49.18
N LEU A 123 -3.01 24.54 49.25
CA LEU A 123 -3.46 23.88 50.49
C LEU A 123 -2.31 23.64 51.47
N ASN A 124 -1.12 23.32 50.96
CA ASN A 124 0.10 23.20 51.76
C ASN A 124 0.67 24.55 52.19
N LYS A 125 0.08 25.67 51.75
CA LYS A 125 0.45 27.00 52.22
C LYS A 125 0.17 27.09 53.73
N PRO A 126 1.20 27.22 54.58
CA PRO A 126 0.98 27.26 56.01
C PRO A 126 0.25 28.55 56.36
N CYS A 127 -0.68 28.48 57.32
CA CYS A 127 -1.26 29.69 57.88
C CYS A 127 -0.19 30.48 58.63
N PHE A 128 -0.37 31.80 58.76
CA PHE A 128 0.57 32.70 59.45
C PHE A 128 1.04 32.13 60.80
N TYR A 129 0.10 31.63 61.58
CA TYR A 129 0.37 31.09 62.91
C TYR A 129 1.17 29.78 62.87
N GLN A 130 0.94 28.91 61.87
CA GLN A 130 1.71 27.68 61.67
C GLN A 130 3.17 28.00 61.32
N LEU A 131 3.39 28.95 60.39
CA LEU A 131 4.72 29.42 60.02
C LEU A 131 5.44 30.11 61.20
N TYR A 132 4.71 30.94 61.96
CA TYR A 132 5.22 31.59 63.16
C TYR A 132 5.64 30.59 64.25
N LEU A 133 4.83 29.56 64.50
CA LEU A 133 5.16 28.51 65.47
C LEU A 133 6.34 27.65 65.02
N GLU A 134 6.44 27.29 63.74
CA GLU A 134 7.60 26.55 63.19
C GLU A 134 8.88 27.39 63.27
N LEU A 135 8.80 28.70 62.97
CA LEU A 135 9.90 29.65 63.15
C LEU A 135 10.40 29.67 64.60
N ILE A 136 9.48 29.71 65.57
CA ILE A 136 9.82 29.71 67.01
C ILE A 136 10.34 28.34 67.49
N LYS A 137 9.81 27.24 66.94
CA LYS A 137 10.13 25.88 67.40
C LYS A 137 11.41 25.28 66.80
N GLY A 138 11.93 25.80 65.69
CA GLY A 138 13.07 25.15 65.02
C GLY A 138 13.95 26.02 64.13
N PHE A 139 13.65 27.31 63.93
CA PHE A 139 14.55 28.23 63.24
C PHE A 139 15.32 29.06 64.25
N GLY A 140 16.65 29.06 64.14
CA GLY A 140 17.46 30.01 64.91
C GLY A 140 17.17 31.41 64.38
N ILE A 141 16.46 32.21 65.16
CA ILE A 141 16.21 33.62 64.85
C ILE A 141 17.37 34.42 65.43
N GLU A 142 18.25 34.92 64.56
CA GLU A 142 19.32 35.83 64.93
C GLU A 142 18.92 37.24 64.48
N ILE A 143 18.65 38.12 65.45
CA ILE A 143 18.37 39.53 65.20
C ILE A 143 19.68 40.29 65.39
N SER A 144 20.27 40.78 64.29
CA SER A 144 21.47 41.62 64.35
C SER A 144 21.09 43.09 64.23
N LYS A 145 21.65 43.93 65.10
CA LYS A 145 21.35 45.36 65.22
C LYS A 145 22.53 46.26 64.85
N GLU A 146 23.45 45.79 64.02
CA GLU A 146 24.72 46.53 63.85
C GLU A 146 24.64 47.69 62.84
N LYS A 147 23.79 47.65 61.79
CA LYS A 147 23.57 48.81 60.87
C LYS A 147 22.18 48.89 60.20
N ARG A 148 21.45 47.78 60.03
CA ARG A 148 20.03 47.69 59.64
C ARG A 148 19.41 46.59 60.49
N ASN A 149 18.14 46.72 60.88
CA ASN A 149 17.46 45.69 61.69
C ASN A 149 17.19 44.47 60.81
N ILE A 150 18.11 43.52 60.70
CA ILE A 150 17.95 42.34 59.85
C ILE A 150 17.62 41.13 60.73
N CYS A 151 16.53 40.44 60.38
CA CYS A 151 16.16 39.14 60.92
C CYS A 151 16.72 38.05 60.02
N ARG A 152 17.66 37.23 60.53
CA ARG A 152 18.11 36.03 59.84
C ARG A 152 17.37 34.81 60.36
N ILE A 153 16.70 34.13 59.45
CA ILE A 153 15.96 32.90 59.69
C ILE A 153 16.80 31.75 59.14
N ARG A 154 17.36 30.92 60.02
CA ARG A 154 18.17 29.75 59.62
C ARG A 154 17.39 28.46 59.76
N SER A 155 17.16 27.75 58.67
CA SER A 155 16.63 26.38 58.71
C SER A 155 17.74 25.36 58.86
N SER A 156 17.78 24.66 59.99
CA SER A 156 18.71 23.53 60.18
C SER A 156 18.35 22.33 59.31
N LYS A 157 17.05 22.12 59.02
CA LYS A 157 16.55 21.00 58.21
C LYS A 157 16.77 21.19 56.70
N LYS A 158 16.52 22.40 56.17
CA LYS A 158 16.63 22.70 54.72
C LYS A 158 17.95 23.33 54.30
N LYS A 159 18.88 23.61 55.23
CA LYS A 159 20.14 24.34 54.98
C LYS A 159 19.94 25.69 54.24
N CYS A 160 18.82 26.36 54.46
CA CYS A 160 18.53 27.69 53.88
C CYS A 160 18.70 28.79 54.93
N ILE A 161 19.16 29.96 54.48
CA ILE A 161 19.24 31.19 55.26
C ILE A 161 18.38 32.22 54.54
N VAL A 162 17.33 32.69 55.19
CA VAL A 162 16.47 33.76 54.68
C VAL A 162 16.78 35.01 55.49
N GLU A 163 17.20 36.07 54.82
CA GLU A 163 17.46 37.37 55.44
C GLU A 163 16.30 38.32 55.15
N VAL A 164 15.75 38.93 56.20
CA VAL A 164 14.59 39.81 56.10
C VAL A 164 14.90 41.13 56.80
N ASP A 165 14.82 42.25 56.07
CA ASP A 165 15.00 43.58 56.65
C ASP A 165 13.72 44.02 57.39
N LEU A 166 13.83 44.22 58.70
CA LEU A 166 12.73 44.61 59.59
C LEU A 166 12.36 46.09 59.44
N GLU A 167 13.21 46.93 58.83
CA GLU A 167 12.88 48.35 58.62
C GLU A 167 11.92 48.54 57.44
N GLU A 168 12.08 47.77 56.36
CA GLU A 168 11.15 47.75 55.23
C GLU A 168 9.77 47.18 55.62
N MET A 169 9.73 46.35 56.66
CA MET A 169 8.54 45.59 57.05
C MET A 169 7.70 46.21 58.19
N LYS A 170 8.14 47.35 58.77
CA LYS A 170 7.43 48.01 59.88
C LYS A 170 5.99 48.44 59.54
N ASN A 171 5.71 48.71 58.27
CA ASN A 171 4.40 49.19 57.78
C ASN A 171 3.66 48.16 56.90
N GLU A 172 4.20 46.96 56.72
CA GLU A 172 3.56 45.92 55.90
C GLU A 172 2.71 44.97 56.74
N ALA A 173 1.57 44.57 56.19
CA ALA A 173 0.70 43.60 56.84
C ALA A 173 1.41 42.24 56.99
N GLN A 174 1.32 41.65 58.17
CA GLN A 174 2.07 40.46 58.59
C GLN A 174 1.94 39.26 57.62
N TYR A 175 0.81 39.13 56.91
CA TYR A 175 0.62 38.07 55.90
C TYR A 175 1.53 38.21 54.66
N LYS A 176 1.94 39.43 54.28
CA LYS A 176 2.84 39.67 53.14
C LYS A 176 4.25 39.21 53.45
N ILE A 177 4.70 39.47 54.68
CA ILE A 177 5.99 39.04 55.20
C ILE A 177 6.07 37.51 55.18
N THR A 178 5.01 36.84 55.62
CA THR A 178 4.94 35.37 55.65
C THR A 178 4.86 34.74 54.27
N ASN A 179 4.15 35.36 53.32
CA ASN A 179 4.17 34.93 51.91
C ASN A 179 5.58 35.03 51.31
N LYS A 180 6.27 36.16 51.55
CA LYS A 180 7.63 36.38 51.05
C LYS A 180 8.61 35.33 51.58
N ILE A 181 8.51 34.99 52.87
CA ILE A 181 9.32 33.94 53.51
C ILE A 181 8.99 32.54 52.94
N TRP A 182 7.71 32.23 52.71
CA TRP A 182 7.29 30.95 52.13
C TRP A 182 7.75 30.81 50.67
N GLU A 183 7.68 31.87 49.88
CA GLU A 183 8.17 31.90 48.48
C GLU A 183 9.70 31.76 48.38
N THR A 184 10.46 32.05 49.45
CA THR A 184 11.93 31.88 49.50
C THR A 184 12.42 30.56 50.09
N MET A 185 11.53 29.69 50.62
CA MET A 185 11.87 28.40 51.26
C MET A 185 11.59 27.17 50.40
#